data_AF-A0A7D7AC42-F1
#
_entry.id   AF-A0A7D7AC42-F1
#
_cell.length_a   1.000
_cell.length_b   1.000
_cell.length_c   1.000
_cell.angle_alpha   90.00
_cell.angle_beta   90.00
_cell.angle_gamma   90.00
#
_symmetry.space_group_name_H-M   'P 1'
#
loop_
_entity.id
_entity.type
_entity.pdbx_description
1 polymer ?
#
loop_
_entity_poly.entity_id
_entity_poly.type
_entity_poly.pdbx_seq_one_letter_code
_entity_poly.pdbx_strand_id
1 'polypeptide(L)'
;MEIDEKTLKELVNRVIELFQSESSRQNIIIPKKKLYVIFTEEFNEKYLTFFEDLDKQNEYEAYAIVPEEVCNESLINTLKQFKFCKEVISRDKVNVNDLDEYLTVFPTISKTIIAKIALCIGDTFETNWIFNSMEKGQKIILLQSGLEKFSGKEPVAYRNKILDYYRTLLEFDVEITNDIFQVSSENFSIINEKVTHTQTTHECTGKQIITEHEIEKLKEYDKIVLKPGDIITEMAKDKARNLNIEIVRKGL
;
A
#
# COMPACT_ATOMS: atom_id res chain seq x y z
N MET A 1 0.07 37.12 -33.05
CA MET A 1 1.35 36.40 -33.06
C MET A 1 1.05 35.04 -32.45
N GLU A 2 0.56 34.11 -33.28
CA GLU A 2 0.27 32.75 -32.86
C GLU A 2 1.59 31.99 -32.82
N ILE A 3 1.97 31.52 -31.64
CA ILE A 3 3.18 30.70 -31.48
C ILE A 3 2.82 29.30 -31.97
N ASP A 4 3.50 28.84 -33.03
CA ASP A 4 3.32 27.51 -33.61
C ASP A 4 3.71 26.44 -32.57
N GLU A 5 2.94 25.37 -32.46
CA GLU A 5 3.11 24.29 -31.46
C GLU A 5 4.54 23.70 -31.53
N LYS A 6 5.11 23.68 -32.74
CA LYS A 6 6.48 23.25 -32.99
C LYS A 6 7.52 24.19 -32.37
N THR A 7 7.31 25.51 -32.48
CA THR A 7 8.16 26.52 -31.83
C THR A 7 8.03 26.51 -30.31
N LEU A 8 6.85 26.21 -29.78
CA LEU A 8 6.66 26.04 -28.32
C LEU A 8 7.43 24.82 -27.81
N LYS A 9 7.36 23.69 -28.53
CA LYS A 9 8.06 22.45 -28.15
C LYS A 9 9.58 22.61 -28.20
N GLU A 10 10.09 23.33 -29.21
CA GLU A 10 11.52 23.68 -29.30
C GLU A 10 11.95 24.61 -28.17
N LEU A 11 11.13 25.59 -27.79
CA LEU A 11 11.41 26.47 -26.65
C LEU A 11 11.43 25.70 -25.33
N VAL A 12 10.47 24.81 -25.09
CA VAL A 12 10.44 23.98 -23.87
C VAL A 12 11.65 23.06 -23.80
N ASN A 13 12.00 22.36 -24.89
CA ASN A 13 13.18 21.50 -24.92
C ASN A 13 14.47 22.29 -24.69
N ARG A 14 14.58 23.49 -25.28
CA ARG A 14 15.74 24.36 -25.11
C ARG A 14 15.84 24.90 -23.68
N VAL A 15 14.71 25.18 -23.03
CA VAL A 15 14.67 25.55 -21.60
C VAL A 15 15.08 24.36 -20.74
N ILE A 16 14.63 23.14 -21.03
CA ILE A 16 15.04 21.92 -20.31
C ILE A 16 16.55 21.68 -20.47
N GLU A 17 17.10 21.78 -21.68
CA GLU A 17 18.53 21.63 -21.95
C GLU A 17 19.36 22.75 -21.29
N LEU A 18 18.86 23.99 -21.29
CA LEU A 18 19.49 25.10 -20.57
C LEU A 18 19.46 24.85 -19.05
N PHE A 19 18.36 24.35 -18.50
CA PHE A 19 18.24 24.00 -17.09
C PHE A 19 19.18 22.85 -16.70
N GLN A 20 19.29 21.82 -17.55
CA GLN A 20 20.19 20.68 -17.34
C GLN A 20 21.67 21.10 -17.47
N SER A 21 22.00 21.98 -18.41
CA SER A 21 23.37 22.46 -18.63
C SER A 21 23.80 23.53 -17.62
N GLU A 22 22.88 24.35 -17.09
CA GLU A 22 23.12 25.24 -15.95
C GLU A 22 23.25 24.46 -14.63
N SER A 23 22.46 23.40 -14.44
CA SER A 23 22.59 22.46 -13.31
C SER A 23 23.94 21.72 -13.30
N SER A 24 24.61 21.61 -14.46
CA SER A 24 25.94 21.00 -14.57
C SER A 24 27.08 21.99 -14.32
N ARG A 25 26.81 23.30 -14.35
CA ARG A 25 27.83 24.38 -14.22
C ARG A 25 27.73 25.13 -12.90
N GLN A 26 26.57 25.13 -12.28
CA GLN A 26 26.39 25.53 -10.89
C GLN A 26 26.22 24.24 -10.08
N ASN A 27 27.04 24.04 -9.05
CA ASN A 27 26.78 23.03 -8.01
C ASN A 27 25.47 23.39 -7.28
N ILE A 28 24.34 23.29 -7.96
CA ILE A 28 23.02 23.28 -7.35
C ILE A 28 22.94 21.90 -6.73
N ILE A 29 23.34 21.82 -5.47
CA ILE A 29 23.05 20.67 -4.61
C ILE A 29 21.52 20.65 -4.50
N ILE A 30 20.85 19.92 -5.39
CA ILE A 30 19.43 19.65 -5.25
C ILE A 30 19.32 18.90 -3.91
N PRO A 31 18.61 19.44 -2.91
CA PRO A 31 18.49 18.77 -1.62
C PRO A 31 17.83 17.42 -1.86
N LYS A 32 18.58 16.36 -1.60
CA LYS A 32 18.09 14.99 -1.73
C LYS A 32 16.93 14.80 -0.76
N LYS A 33 15.88 14.10 -1.22
CA LYS A 33 14.73 13.79 -0.37
C LYS A 33 15.18 12.85 0.75
N LYS A 34 14.73 13.11 1.98
CA LYS A 34 15.01 12.25 3.13
C LYS A 34 14.17 10.98 3.02
N LEU A 35 14.84 9.84 3.05
CA LEU A 35 14.24 8.52 3.00
C LEU A 35 14.48 7.80 4.31
N TYR A 36 13.43 7.47 5.06
CA TYR A 36 13.52 6.67 6.27
C TYR A 36 13.23 5.22 5.93
N VAL A 37 14.22 4.37 6.14
CA VAL A 37 14.13 2.93 5.89
C VAL A 37 13.91 2.23 7.22
N ILE A 38 12.73 1.69 7.43
CA ILE A 38 12.34 1.10 8.71
C ILE A 38 12.64 -0.40 8.70
N PHE A 39 13.51 -0.83 9.61
CA PHE A 39 13.73 -2.25 9.90
C PHE A 39 12.69 -2.63 10.95
N THR A 40 11.85 -3.64 10.69
CA THR A 40 10.65 -3.99 11.49
C THR A 40 10.89 -5.13 12.48
N GLU A 41 11.69 -6.12 12.13
CA GLU A 41 11.97 -7.30 12.96
C GLU A 41 13.48 -7.59 13.00
N GLU A 42 13.85 -8.87 13.16
CA GLU A 42 15.21 -9.35 13.01
C GLU A 42 15.81 -8.94 11.66
N PHE A 43 17.15 -8.89 11.63
CA PHE A 43 17.86 -8.59 10.40
C PHE A 43 17.52 -9.60 9.30
N ASN A 44 17.12 -9.08 8.16
CA ASN A 44 16.81 -9.84 6.95
C ASN A 44 17.71 -9.37 5.81
N GLU A 45 18.28 -10.30 5.04
CA GLU A 45 19.11 -9.98 3.87
C GLU A 45 18.39 -9.09 2.85
N LYS A 46 17.05 -9.14 2.81
CA LYS A 46 16.21 -8.24 2.00
C LYS A 46 16.50 -6.76 2.23
N TYR A 47 16.90 -6.36 3.44
CA TYR A 47 17.30 -4.98 3.70
C TYR A 47 18.56 -4.62 2.92
N LEU A 48 19.57 -5.50 2.87
CA LEU A 48 20.78 -5.24 2.10
C LEU A 48 20.49 -5.21 0.61
N THR A 49 19.69 -6.16 0.10
CA THR A 49 19.28 -6.15 -1.31
C THR A 49 18.60 -4.83 -1.68
N PHE A 50 17.74 -4.31 -0.81
CA PHE A 50 17.13 -2.99 -1.01
C PHE A 50 18.18 -1.86 -1.05
N PHE A 51 19.16 -1.87 -0.15
CA PHE A 51 20.23 -0.86 -0.17
C PHE A 51 21.11 -0.96 -1.43
N GLU A 52 21.40 -2.16 -1.91
CA GLU A 52 22.14 -2.39 -3.16
C GLU A 52 21.39 -1.86 -4.40
N ASP A 53 20.06 -2.00 -4.41
CA ASP A 53 19.23 -1.47 -5.49
C ASP A 53 19.10 0.05 -5.42
N LEU A 54 19.05 0.63 -4.22
CA LEU A 54 19.08 2.08 -4.00
C LEU A 54 20.41 2.72 -4.39
N ASP A 55 21.56 2.08 -4.15
CA ASP A 55 22.89 2.67 -4.44
C ASP A 55 23.09 2.98 -5.93
N LYS A 56 22.34 2.30 -6.80
CA LYS A 56 22.33 2.53 -8.26
C LYS A 56 21.65 3.86 -8.64
N GLN A 57 20.84 4.45 -7.77
CA GLN A 57 19.92 5.54 -8.06
C GLN A 57 20.10 6.67 -7.01
N ASN A 58 20.95 7.65 -7.30
CA ASN A 58 21.49 8.64 -6.34
C ASN A 58 20.52 9.77 -5.91
N GLU A 59 19.21 9.51 -5.80
CA GLU A 59 18.18 10.54 -5.60
C GLU A 59 17.84 10.85 -4.13
N TYR A 60 18.14 9.92 -3.22
CA TYR A 60 17.71 9.99 -1.81
C TYR A 60 18.89 10.08 -0.83
N GLU A 61 18.62 10.67 0.34
CA GLU A 61 19.45 10.53 1.55
C GLU A 61 18.75 9.56 2.49
N ALA A 62 19.30 8.36 2.66
CA ALA A 62 18.70 7.33 3.47
C ALA A 62 19.13 7.39 4.93
N TYR A 63 18.14 7.25 5.81
CA TYR A 63 18.25 7.12 7.25
C TYR A 63 17.72 5.74 7.63
N ALA A 64 18.59 4.83 8.03
CA ALA A 64 18.20 3.49 8.44
C ALA A 64 17.77 3.51 9.90
N ILE A 65 16.52 3.14 10.18
CA ILE A 65 15.99 3.04 11.54
C ILE A 65 15.99 1.57 11.96
N VAL A 66 16.84 1.23 12.93
CA VAL A 66 17.18 -0.16 13.27
C VAL A 66 16.85 -0.45 14.74
N PRO A 67 16.24 -1.60 15.07
CA PRO A 67 16.08 -2.02 16.46
C PRO A 67 17.43 -2.14 17.19
N GLU A 68 17.47 -1.83 18.49
CA GLU A 68 18.71 -1.78 19.26
C GLU A 68 19.44 -3.13 19.25
N GLU A 69 18.71 -4.24 19.28
CA GLU A 69 19.24 -5.60 19.28
C GLU A 69 20.02 -5.94 18.00
N VAL A 70 19.65 -5.28 16.90
CA VAL A 70 20.24 -5.48 15.56
C VAL A 70 21.30 -4.41 15.26
N CYS A 71 21.27 -3.29 15.98
CA CYS A 71 22.13 -2.13 15.79
C CYS A 71 23.57 -2.38 16.30
N ASN A 72 24.29 -3.25 15.60
CA ASN A 72 25.67 -3.62 15.89
C ASN A 72 26.66 -2.90 14.96
N GLU A 73 27.91 -2.74 15.39
CA GLU A 73 28.96 -2.08 14.60
C GLU A 73 29.15 -2.69 13.21
N SER A 74 29.01 -4.02 13.09
CA SER A 74 29.09 -4.72 11.80
C SER A 74 28.05 -4.22 10.80
N LEU A 75 26.78 -4.16 11.22
CA LEU A 75 25.68 -3.69 10.38
C LEU A 75 25.82 -2.21 10.04
N ILE A 76 26.21 -1.39 11.03
CA ILE A 76 26.49 0.03 10.80
C ILE A 76 27.59 0.21 9.76
N ASN A 77 28.68 -0.56 9.86
CA ASN A 77 29.78 -0.51 8.90
C ASN A 77 29.36 -0.98 7.51
N THR A 78 28.54 -2.04 7.40
CA THR A 78 27.99 -2.49 6.12
C THR A 78 27.10 -1.42 5.49
N LEU A 79 26.17 -0.83 6.25
CA LEU A 79 25.27 0.19 5.71
C LEU A 79 26.00 1.49 5.36
N LYS A 80 27.05 1.86 6.09
CA LYS A 80 27.89 3.04 5.80
C LYS A 80 28.77 2.90 4.56
N GLN A 81 28.91 1.70 4.00
CA GLN A 81 29.61 1.52 2.71
C GLN A 81 28.81 2.11 1.55
N PHE A 82 27.49 2.20 1.68
CA PHE A 82 26.62 2.80 0.67
C PHE A 82 26.65 4.33 0.75
N LYS A 83 26.93 5.00 -0.37
CA LYS A 83 27.15 6.46 -0.39
C LYS A 83 25.89 7.27 -0.06
N PHE A 84 24.72 6.69 -0.31
CA PHE A 84 23.43 7.33 -0.05
C PHE A 84 22.95 7.15 1.41
N CYS A 85 23.54 6.21 2.15
CA CYS A 85 23.23 5.97 3.56
C CYS A 85 23.92 7.03 4.41
N LYS A 86 23.14 7.95 4.96
CA LYS A 86 23.66 9.08 5.73
C LYS A 86 23.83 8.73 7.20
N GLU A 87 22.86 8.01 7.75
CA GLU A 87 22.86 7.68 9.16
C GLU A 87 22.13 6.36 9.44
N VAL A 88 22.63 5.63 10.44
CA VAL A 88 21.97 4.46 11.02
C VAL A 88 21.60 4.84 12.45
N ILE A 89 20.30 4.87 12.76
CA ILE A 89 19.77 5.37 14.01
C ILE A 89 19.03 4.24 14.72
N SER A 90 19.28 4.07 16.03
CA SER A 90 18.50 3.17 16.86
C SER A 90 17.08 3.69 17.03
N ARG A 91 16.08 2.80 17.04
CA ARG A 91 14.65 3.15 17.22
C ARG A 91 14.41 4.09 18.42
N ASP A 92 15.06 3.85 19.55
CA ASP A 92 14.83 4.64 20.79
C ASP A 92 15.37 6.07 20.73
N LYS A 93 16.21 6.36 19.73
CA LYS A 93 16.82 7.69 19.54
C LYS A 93 16.06 8.53 18.53
N VAL A 94 15.04 7.99 17.87
CA VAL A 94 14.26 8.70 16.87
C VAL A 94 12.93 9.14 17.44
N ASN A 95 12.64 10.42 17.29
CA ASN A 95 11.32 10.96 17.51
C ASN A 95 10.71 11.38 16.17
N VAL A 96 9.67 10.66 15.74
CA VAL A 96 8.98 10.91 14.46
C VAL A 96 8.40 12.32 14.40
N ASN A 97 8.04 12.90 15.56
CA ASN A 97 7.45 14.23 15.63
C ASN A 97 8.43 15.34 15.25
N ASP A 98 9.73 15.12 15.43
CA ASP A 98 10.78 16.11 15.12
C ASP A 98 11.19 16.11 13.65
N LEU A 99 10.60 15.21 12.84
CA LEU A 99 10.89 15.07 11.41
C LEU A 99 9.95 15.94 10.57
N ASP A 100 10.53 16.67 9.61
CA ASP A 100 9.81 17.52 8.63
C ASP A 100 9.23 16.69 7.46
N GLU A 101 9.33 17.12 6.21
CA GLU A 101 8.90 16.34 5.05
C GLU A 101 9.85 15.13 4.84
N TYR A 102 9.29 13.92 4.89
CA TYR A 102 10.04 12.68 4.73
C TYR A 102 9.24 11.58 4.02
N LEU A 103 9.97 10.71 3.31
CA LEU A 103 9.43 9.49 2.72
C LEU A 103 9.78 8.30 3.61
N THR A 104 8.79 7.46 3.95
CA THR A 104 9.04 6.21 4.69
C THR A 104 8.94 5.01 3.77
N VAL A 105 9.90 4.10 3.88
CA VAL A 105 9.86 2.80 3.19
C VAL A 105 10.02 1.67 4.21
N PHE A 106 9.19 0.66 4.05
CA PHE A 106 9.28 -0.64 4.73
C PHE A 106 9.74 -1.70 3.73
N PRO A 107 11.03 -2.08 3.72
CA PRO A 107 11.52 -3.13 2.82
C PRO A 107 10.97 -4.52 3.15
N THR A 108 10.53 -4.74 4.40
CA THR A 108 9.86 -5.95 4.84
C THR A 108 8.91 -5.62 5.98
N ILE A 109 7.75 -6.28 6.00
CA ILE A 109 6.70 -6.05 7.00
C ILE A 109 5.87 -7.33 7.18
N SER A 110 5.57 -7.68 8.43
CA SER A 110 4.83 -8.91 8.74
C SER A 110 3.31 -8.72 8.65
N LYS A 111 2.57 -9.81 8.39
CA LYS A 111 1.10 -9.79 8.36
C LYS A 111 0.49 -9.28 9.67
N THR A 112 1.18 -9.48 10.80
CA THR A 112 0.75 -8.97 12.11
C THR A 112 0.73 -7.45 12.14
N ILE A 113 1.81 -6.80 11.67
CA ILE A 113 1.87 -5.33 11.62
C ILE A 113 0.81 -4.79 10.64
N ILE A 114 0.65 -5.41 9.47
CA ILE A 114 -0.40 -5.04 8.51
C ILE A 114 -1.80 -5.10 9.13
N ALA A 115 -2.12 -6.19 9.83
CA ALA A 115 -3.40 -6.33 10.50
C ALA A 115 -3.60 -5.26 11.59
N LYS A 116 -2.56 -4.95 12.35
CA LYS A 116 -2.61 -3.89 13.37
C LYS A 116 -2.86 -2.51 12.76
N ILE A 117 -2.19 -2.17 11.65
CA ILE A 117 -2.40 -0.91 10.93
C ILE A 117 -3.85 -0.83 10.42
N ALA A 118 -4.33 -1.88 9.76
CA ALA A 118 -5.69 -1.92 9.21
C ALA A 118 -6.78 -1.80 10.29
N LEU A 119 -6.49 -2.25 11.51
CA LEU A 119 -7.39 -2.17 12.66
C LEU A 119 -7.12 -0.94 13.54
N CYS A 120 -6.25 -0.02 13.12
CA CYS A 120 -5.85 1.19 13.85
C CYS A 120 -5.30 0.91 15.26
N ILE A 121 -4.49 -0.15 15.41
CA ILE A 121 -3.86 -0.55 16.68
C ILE A 121 -2.40 -0.09 16.70
N GLY A 122 -2.10 0.93 17.52
CA GLY A 122 -0.78 1.57 17.65
C GLY A 122 -0.06 1.16 18.93
N ASP A 123 0.45 -0.05 18.98
CA ASP A 123 1.10 -0.64 20.17
C ASP A 123 2.55 -1.08 19.91
N THR A 124 3.08 -0.85 18.70
CA THR A 124 4.47 -1.12 18.33
C THR A 124 5.15 0.11 17.74
N PHE A 125 6.47 0.09 17.62
CA PHE A 125 7.22 1.16 16.99
C PHE A 125 6.75 1.42 15.54
N GLU A 126 6.57 0.35 14.77
CA GLU A 126 6.20 0.42 13.34
C GLU A 126 4.78 0.97 13.15
N THR A 127 3.83 0.51 13.98
CA THR A 127 2.44 0.97 13.91
C THR A 127 2.35 2.45 14.31
N ASN A 128 3.03 2.85 15.40
CA ASN A 128 3.11 4.25 15.80
C ASN A 128 3.80 5.13 14.76
N TRP A 129 4.88 4.65 14.14
CA TRP A 129 5.55 5.37 13.05
C TRP A 129 4.59 5.64 11.89
N ILE A 130 3.84 4.62 11.47
CA ILE A 130 2.91 4.70 10.35
C ILE A 130 1.78 5.66 10.67
N PHE A 131 1.17 5.58 11.86
CA PHE A 131 0.09 6.50 12.24
C PHE A 131 0.58 7.94 12.35
N ASN A 132 1.73 8.19 12.98
CA ASN A 132 2.32 9.53 13.03
C ASN A 132 2.63 10.06 11.61
N SER A 133 3.05 9.19 10.71
CA SER A 133 3.31 9.55 9.31
C SER A 133 2.01 9.90 8.57
N MET A 134 0.93 9.13 8.79
CA MET A 134 -0.40 9.43 8.23
C MET A 134 -0.95 10.77 8.76
N GLU A 135 -0.84 11.02 10.07
CA GLU A 135 -1.29 12.27 10.70
C GLU A 135 -0.56 13.51 10.15
N LYS A 136 0.70 13.33 9.73
CA LYS A 136 1.53 14.36 9.10
C LYS A 136 1.38 14.42 7.58
N GLY A 137 0.51 13.60 6.97
CA GLY A 137 0.36 13.49 5.51
C GLY A 137 1.63 13.02 4.79
N GLN A 138 2.51 12.30 5.49
CA GLN A 138 3.77 11.80 4.94
C GLN A 138 3.53 10.55 4.13
N LYS A 139 4.35 10.37 3.10
CA LYS A 139 4.21 9.25 2.19
C LYS A 139 4.81 7.98 2.80
N ILE A 140 4.07 6.88 2.71
CA ILE A 140 4.44 5.57 3.24
C ILE A 140 4.44 4.56 2.10
N ILE A 141 5.54 3.84 1.94
CA ILE A 141 5.69 2.79 0.92
C ILE A 141 6.02 1.46 1.59
N LEU A 142 5.30 0.42 1.21
CA LEU A 142 5.60 -0.98 1.51
C LEU A 142 6.15 -1.65 0.25
N LEU A 143 7.32 -2.29 0.36
CA LEU A 143 7.83 -3.07 -0.77
C LEU A 143 7.05 -4.37 -0.93
N GLN A 144 6.53 -4.60 -2.14
CA GLN A 144 5.81 -5.82 -2.50
C GLN A 144 6.68 -7.07 -2.30
N SER A 145 7.99 -6.99 -2.56
CA SER A 145 8.98 -8.05 -2.31
C SER A 145 9.17 -8.35 -0.81
N GLY A 146 8.86 -7.37 0.04
CA GLY A 146 8.89 -7.42 1.49
C GLY A 146 7.69 -8.08 2.14
N LEU A 147 6.58 -8.24 1.41
CA LEU A 147 5.36 -8.81 1.97
C LEU A 147 5.50 -10.31 2.22
N GLU A 148 5.00 -10.76 3.37
CA GLU A 148 4.98 -12.19 3.69
C GLU A 148 4.03 -12.95 2.77
N LYS A 149 4.57 -13.95 2.07
CA LYS A 149 3.78 -14.83 1.20
C LYS A 149 2.90 -15.76 2.02
N PHE A 150 1.76 -16.14 1.46
CA PHE A 150 0.97 -17.26 1.97
C PHE A 150 1.69 -18.57 1.66
N SER A 151 1.67 -19.52 2.59
CA SER A 151 2.21 -20.87 2.39
C SER A 151 1.35 -21.71 1.45
N GLY A 152 0.10 -21.32 1.22
CA GLY A 152 -0.88 -22.04 0.41
C GLY A 152 -1.70 -23.05 1.21
N LYS A 153 -1.32 -23.33 2.46
CA LYS A 153 -2.03 -24.25 3.37
C LYS A 153 -3.11 -23.56 4.19
N GLU A 154 -3.14 -22.22 4.18
CA GLU A 154 -4.07 -21.45 4.99
C GLU A 154 -5.52 -21.60 4.49
N PRO A 155 -6.53 -21.53 5.37
CA PRO A 155 -7.94 -21.47 4.97
C PRO A 155 -8.23 -20.25 4.07
N VAL A 156 -9.14 -20.40 3.11
CA VAL A 156 -9.53 -19.33 2.17
C VAL A 156 -10.01 -18.07 2.92
N ALA A 157 -10.83 -18.26 3.95
CA ALA A 157 -11.36 -17.15 4.75
C ALA A 157 -10.25 -16.32 5.43
N TYR A 158 -9.19 -16.98 5.91
CA TYR A 158 -8.04 -16.30 6.50
C TYR A 158 -7.29 -15.49 5.44
N ARG A 159 -7.01 -16.06 4.27
CA ARG A 159 -6.34 -15.33 3.18
C ARG A 159 -7.13 -14.11 2.75
N ASN A 160 -8.44 -14.25 2.58
CA ASN A 160 -9.31 -13.13 2.23
C ASN A 160 -9.26 -12.03 3.29
N LYS A 161 -9.28 -12.39 4.58
CA LYS A 161 -9.18 -11.41 5.68
C LYS A 161 -7.86 -10.63 5.64
N ILE A 162 -6.74 -11.30 5.36
CA ILE A 162 -5.45 -10.63 5.20
C ILE A 162 -5.44 -9.72 3.96
N LEU A 163 -6.03 -10.15 2.84
CA LEU A 163 -6.17 -9.31 1.65
C LEU A 163 -7.04 -8.09 1.90
N ASP A 164 -8.09 -8.21 2.71
CA ASP A 164 -8.92 -7.08 3.14
C ASP A 164 -8.12 -6.06 3.97
N TYR A 165 -7.19 -6.52 4.80
CA TYR A 165 -6.29 -5.62 5.52
C TYR A 165 -5.40 -4.83 4.54
N TYR A 166 -4.81 -5.48 3.53
CA TYR A 166 -4.05 -4.76 2.50
C TYR A 166 -4.90 -3.73 1.75
N ARG A 167 -6.17 -4.05 1.41
CA ARG A 167 -7.10 -3.09 0.80
C ARG A 167 -7.33 -1.89 1.70
N THR A 168 -7.54 -2.12 2.99
CA THR A 168 -7.70 -1.05 3.99
C THR A 168 -6.48 -0.13 4.03
N LEU A 169 -5.27 -0.68 3.95
CA LEU A 169 -4.04 0.12 3.91
C LEU A 169 -3.95 1.01 2.65
N LEU A 170 -4.36 0.49 1.49
CA LEU A 170 -4.42 1.29 0.26
C LEU A 170 -5.43 2.44 0.38
N GLU A 171 -6.55 2.22 1.09
CA GLU A 171 -7.53 3.27 1.41
C GLU A 171 -6.97 4.33 2.37
N PHE A 172 -5.94 3.99 3.16
CA PHE A 172 -5.20 4.93 4.01
C PHE A 172 -4.02 5.60 3.29
N ASP A 173 -3.99 5.56 1.95
CA ASP A 173 -2.91 6.08 1.12
C ASP A 173 -1.52 5.48 1.40
N VAL A 174 -1.48 4.25 1.94
CA VAL A 174 -0.23 3.47 2.03
C VAL A 174 0.05 2.82 0.70
N GLU A 175 1.17 3.16 0.07
CA GLU A 175 1.53 2.64 -1.25
C GLU A 175 2.18 1.26 -1.16
N ILE A 176 1.83 0.33 -2.05
CA ILE A 176 2.49 -0.98 -2.17
C ILE A 176 3.12 -1.06 -3.57
N THR A 177 4.45 -1.06 -3.65
CA THR A 177 5.17 -1.02 -4.94
C THR A 177 6.31 -2.04 -4.98
N ASN A 178 6.73 -2.42 -6.19
CA ASN A 178 7.97 -3.20 -6.35
C ASN A 178 9.22 -2.33 -6.22
N ASP A 179 9.09 -1.05 -6.58
CA ASP A 179 10.18 -0.10 -6.61
C ASP A 179 9.68 1.28 -6.16
N ILE A 180 10.46 1.96 -5.34
CA ILE A 180 10.15 3.30 -4.83
C ILE A 180 10.33 4.38 -5.90
N PHE A 181 11.02 4.06 -7.00
CA PHE A 181 11.27 4.99 -8.12
C PHE A 181 10.14 4.99 -9.17
N GLN A 182 9.27 3.97 -9.19
CA GLN A 182 8.17 3.87 -10.16
C GLN A 182 7.01 4.83 -9.88
N VAL A 183 7.07 5.63 -8.82
CA VAL A 183 5.96 6.50 -8.41
C VAL A 183 5.81 7.77 -9.26
N SER A 184 6.19 7.72 -10.52
CA SER A 184 6.00 8.83 -11.46
C SER A 184 5.24 8.47 -12.73
N SER A 185 4.63 7.28 -12.83
CA SER A 185 3.77 6.96 -13.98
C SER A 185 2.69 5.94 -13.61
N GLU A 186 1.43 6.37 -13.68
CA GLU A 186 0.21 5.60 -13.94
C GLU A 186 0.31 4.07 -13.80
N ASN A 187 -0.21 3.48 -12.73
CA ASN A 187 -0.52 2.04 -12.70
C ASN A 187 -1.68 1.71 -11.73
N PHE A 188 -2.87 2.26 -12.00
CA PHE A 188 -4.13 1.58 -11.64
C PHE A 188 -4.48 0.62 -12.77
N SER A 189 -3.82 -0.53 -12.80
CA SER A 189 -4.18 -1.62 -13.70
C SER A 189 -3.55 -2.89 -13.16
N ILE A 190 -4.32 -3.98 -13.16
CA ILE A 190 -3.94 -5.35 -12.77
C ILE A 190 -4.19 -5.67 -11.28
N ILE A 191 -5.47 -5.68 -10.87
CA ILE A 191 -6.06 -6.86 -10.20
C ILE A 191 -7.56 -6.96 -10.58
N ASN A 192 -7.85 -7.06 -11.88
CA ASN A 192 -9.17 -7.51 -12.35
C ASN A 192 -8.95 -8.69 -13.30
N GLU A 193 -8.49 -9.82 -12.74
CA GLU A 193 -8.62 -11.10 -13.44
C GLU A 193 -10.08 -11.55 -13.38
N LYS A 194 -10.77 -11.22 -14.48
CA LYS A 194 -11.87 -11.94 -15.12
C LYS A 194 -12.42 -13.13 -14.32
N VAL A 195 -13.49 -12.90 -13.57
CA VAL A 195 -14.46 -13.97 -13.27
C VAL A 195 -15.46 -13.96 -14.42
N THR A 196 -15.37 -14.99 -15.26
CA THR A 196 -16.27 -15.29 -16.35
C THR A 196 -17.70 -15.40 -15.83
N HIS A 197 -18.61 -14.54 -16.31
CA HIS A 197 -20.04 -14.66 -16.06
C HIS A 197 -20.57 -15.96 -16.69
N THR A 198 -20.82 -16.97 -15.86
CA THR A 198 -21.77 -18.04 -16.17
C THR A 198 -23.01 -17.83 -15.32
N GLN A 199 -24.15 -17.67 -16.00
CA GLN A 199 -25.47 -17.67 -15.39
C GLN A 199 -25.65 -18.98 -14.61
N THR A 200 -25.65 -18.90 -13.28
CA THR A 200 -26.01 -20.03 -12.42
C THR A 200 -27.09 -19.57 -11.45
N THR A 201 -28.30 -20.06 -11.71
CA THR A 201 -29.43 -20.02 -10.76
C THR A 201 -29.08 -20.86 -9.54
N HIS A 202 -29.02 -20.25 -8.35
CA HIS A 202 -28.89 -20.98 -7.09
C HIS A 202 -30.21 -21.70 -6.77
N GLU A 203 -30.31 -22.97 -7.14
CA GLU A 203 -31.27 -23.89 -6.53
C GLU A 203 -30.64 -24.57 -5.31
N CYS A 204 -30.93 -24.06 -4.11
CA CYS A 204 -30.57 -24.74 -2.87
C CYS A 204 -31.82 -25.24 -2.14
N THR A 205 -31.73 -26.44 -1.58
CA THR A 205 -32.80 -27.21 -0.94
C THR A 205 -32.82 -26.94 0.57
N GLY A 206 -33.82 -26.18 1.04
CA GLY A 206 -34.08 -25.94 2.48
C GLY A 206 -34.35 -24.47 2.81
N LYS A 207 -35.06 -24.23 3.93
CA LYS A 207 -35.42 -22.88 4.42
C LYS A 207 -34.17 -22.16 4.94
N GLN A 208 -33.89 -20.95 4.47
CA GLN A 208 -32.71 -20.17 4.89
C GLN A 208 -33.07 -18.79 5.45
N ILE A 209 -32.19 -18.28 6.32
CA ILE A 209 -32.26 -16.92 6.86
C ILE A 209 -31.33 -16.04 6.02
N ILE A 210 -31.86 -15.00 5.40
CA ILE A 210 -31.12 -14.08 4.55
C ILE A 210 -30.72 -12.85 5.35
N THR A 211 -29.41 -12.62 5.42
CA THR A 211 -28.77 -11.56 6.19
C THR A 211 -28.20 -10.45 5.30
N GLU A 212 -27.85 -9.30 5.89
CA GLU A 212 -27.31 -8.14 5.15
C GLU A 212 -26.07 -8.49 4.33
N HIS A 213 -25.15 -9.26 4.91
CA HIS A 213 -23.91 -9.65 4.24
C HIS A 213 -24.11 -10.55 3.02
N GLU A 214 -25.22 -11.30 2.95
CA GLU A 214 -25.54 -12.11 1.77
C GLU A 214 -26.04 -11.23 0.63
N ILE A 215 -26.81 -10.18 0.93
CA ILE A 215 -27.23 -9.19 -0.07
C ILE A 215 -26.05 -8.37 -0.57
N GLU A 216 -25.09 -8.07 0.30
CA GLU A 216 -23.88 -7.34 -0.06
C GLU A 216 -22.95 -8.11 -1.00
N LYS A 217 -23.00 -9.45 -0.96
CA LYS A 217 -22.32 -10.34 -1.91
C LYS A 217 -23.08 -10.50 -3.23
N LEU A 218 -24.35 -10.12 -3.28
CA LEU A 218 -25.25 -10.25 -4.43
C LEU A 218 -25.39 -8.93 -5.23
N LYS A 219 -24.47 -7.97 -5.05
CA LYS A 219 -24.44 -6.67 -5.77
C LYS A 219 -24.49 -6.77 -7.29
N GLU A 220 -24.21 -7.94 -7.87
CA GLU A 220 -24.26 -8.19 -9.32
C GLU A 220 -25.65 -8.63 -9.84
N TYR A 221 -26.66 -8.73 -8.96
CA TYR A 221 -27.98 -9.25 -9.33
C TYR A 221 -29.10 -8.24 -9.04
N ASP A 222 -29.88 -7.90 -10.07
CA ASP A 222 -31.02 -6.97 -9.96
C ASP A 222 -32.23 -7.58 -9.21
N LYS A 223 -32.29 -8.92 -9.05
CA LYS A 223 -33.45 -9.61 -8.47
C LYS A 223 -33.07 -10.77 -7.55
N ILE A 224 -33.68 -10.82 -6.37
CA ILE A 224 -33.59 -11.95 -5.43
C ILE A 224 -34.93 -12.67 -5.37
N VAL A 225 -34.94 -13.97 -5.68
CA VAL A 225 -36.16 -14.80 -5.62
C VAL A 225 -36.17 -15.63 -4.34
N LEU A 226 -37.13 -15.35 -3.44
CA LEU A 226 -37.30 -16.07 -2.17
C LEU A 226 -38.22 -17.28 -2.32
N LYS A 227 -37.88 -18.40 -1.67
CA LYS A 227 -38.73 -19.61 -1.59
C LYS A 227 -39.69 -19.52 -0.39
N PRO A 228 -40.83 -20.25 -0.42
CA PRO A 228 -41.77 -20.27 0.70
C PRO A 228 -41.13 -20.93 1.93
N GLY A 229 -40.86 -20.11 2.95
CA GLY A 229 -40.23 -20.51 4.22
C GLY A 229 -38.92 -19.81 4.53
N ASP A 230 -38.39 -18.98 3.61
CA ASP A 230 -37.20 -18.17 3.86
C ASP A 230 -37.51 -16.95 4.72
N ILE A 231 -36.62 -16.65 5.66
CA ILE A 231 -36.75 -15.53 6.59
C ILE A 231 -35.72 -14.47 6.19
N ILE A 232 -36.18 -13.31 5.75
CA ILE A 232 -35.31 -12.17 5.49
C ILE A 232 -35.25 -11.28 6.73
N THR A 233 -34.05 -10.87 7.14
CA THR A 233 -33.89 -9.91 8.25
C THR A 233 -34.28 -8.50 7.80
N GLU A 234 -34.70 -7.63 8.74
CA GLU A 234 -35.08 -6.26 8.38
C GLU A 234 -33.89 -5.45 7.84
N MET A 235 -32.69 -5.63 8.39
CA MET A 235 -31.46 -5.04 7.86
C MET A 235 -31.18 -5.48 6.41
N ALA A 236 -31.43 -6.74 6.08
CA ALA A 236 -31.30 -7.24 4.72
C ALA A 236 -32.30 -6.54 3.76
N LYS A 237 -33.54 -6.33 4.21
CA LYS A 237 -34.57 -5.63 3.41
C LYS A 237 -34.23 -4.16 3.16
N ASP A 238 -33.69 -3.47 4.15
CA ASP A 238 -33.28 -2.07 4.00
C ASP A 238 -32.05 -1.94 3.09
N LYS A 239 -31.11 -2.88 3.18
CA LYS A 239 -29.96 -2.94 2.27
C LYS A 239 -30.37 -3.23 0.82
N ALA A 240 -31.33 -4.13 0.60
CA ALA A 240 -31.87 -4.40 -0.75
C ALA A 240 -32.51 -3.17 -1.38
N ARG A 241 -33.26 -2.37 -0.59
CA ARG A 241 -33.84 -1.10 -1.04
C ARG A 241 -32.76 -0.09 -1.41
N ASN A 242 -31.70 0.02 -0.61
CA ASN A 242 -30.58 0.92 -0.89
C ASN A 242 -29.80 0.53 -2.16
N LEU A 243 -29.80 -0.76 -2.51
CA LEU A 243 -29.11 -1.31 -3.68
C LEU A 243 -30.02 -1.50 -4.90
N ASN A 244 -31.29 -1.03 -4.87
CA ASN A 244 -32.29 -1.21 -5.93
C ASN A 244 -32.55 -2.68 -6.34
N ILE A 245 -32.36 -3.63 -5.42
CA ILE A 245 -32.56 -5.06 -5.69
C ILE A 245 -34.03 -5.41 -5.44
N GLU A 246 -34.72 -5.95 -6.45
CA GLU A 246 -36.12 -6.39 -6.32
C GLU A 246 -36.21 -7.75 -5.62
N ILE A 247 -36.89 -7.78 -4.46
CA ILE A 247 -37.19 -9.02 -3.73
C ILE A 247 -38.52 -9.59 -4.22
N VAL A 248 -38.47 -10.68 -4.97
CA VAL A 248 -39.65 -11.37 -5.49
C VAL A 248 -39.89 -12.64 -4.68
N ARG A 249 -41.01 -12.72 -3.96
CA ARG A 249 -41.45 -13.99 -3.36
C ARG A 249 -42.16 -14.81 -4.42
N LYS A 250 -41.65 -16.00 -4.75
CA LYS A 250 -42.44 -16.98 -5.49
C LYS A 250 -43.59 -17.43 -4.57
N GLY A 251 -44.81 -17.01 -4.89
CA GLY A 251 -46.04 -17.34 -4.14
C GLY A 251 -46.23 -18.85 -3.99
N LEU A 252 -46.72 -19.31 -2.83
CA LEU A 252 -48.17 -19.46 -2.53
C LEU A 252 -48.80 -20.53 -3.41
#